data_AF-A0A553KRY4-F1
#
_entry.id   AF-A0A553KRY4-F1
#
_cell.length_a   1.000
_cell.length_b   1.000
_cell.length_c   1.000
_cell.angle_alpha   90.00
_cell.angle_beta   90.00
_cell.angle_gamma   90.00
#
_symmetry.space_group_name_H-M   'P 1'
#
loop_
_entity.id
_entity.type
_entity.pdbx_description
1 polymer ?
#
loop_
_entity_poly.entity_id
_entity_poly.type
_entity_poly.pdbx_seq_one_letter_code
_entity_poly.pdbx_strand_id
1 'polypeptide(L)'
;MHIQEIEKRAAQLKKQLGGKIFAFPVNEADPFSKYAITMDLGGGHFKTYPKPMTINEVAACIKMLLEGLKEEGVNADYSRDVRFISYQAQMDAPDVTMRRLKKSNVDKPLMESGVDVMPHPDDPETMLFSARGIVKFSLLEMLDKNPKGARFMDEYFKLLALRRYGKTAAAIRQEVRRMSKSEAIRWVERTYERYISDSQEIMNIVRLIGGASL
;
A
#
# COMPACT_ATOMS: atom_id res chain seq x y z
N MET A 1 -2.94 -28.65 0.95
CA MET A 1 -1.67 -29.35 0.68
C MET A 1 -1.61 -30.59 1.56
N HIS A 2 -1.36 -31.75 0.98
CA HIS A 2 -1.24 -33.01 1.70
C HIS A 2 0.16 -33.16 2.32
N ILE A 3 0.31 -34.00 3.35
CA ILE A 3 1.59 -34.21 4.06
C ILE A 3 2.72 -34.60 3.10
N GLN A 4 2.45 -35.48 2.14
CA GLN A 4 3.44 -35.91 1.14
C GLN A 4 3.94 -34.75 0.26
N GLU A 5 3.08 -33.79 -0.05
CA GLU A 5 3.44 -32.60 -0.82
C GLU A 5 4.31 -31.65 0.01
N ILE A 6 4.00 -31.50 1.31
CA ILE A 6 4.82 -30.74 2.26
C ILE A 6 6.23 -31.35 2.35
N GLU A 7 6.33 -32.66 2.53
CA GLU A 7 7.63 -33.36 2.65
C GLU A 7 8.44 -33.29 1.36
N LYS A 8 7.77 -33.46 0.20
CA LYS A 8 8.41 -33.31 -1.11
C LYS A 8 8.95 -31.89 -1.29
N ARG A 9 8.19 -30.87 -0.89
CA ARG A 9 8.62 -29.47 -0.95
C ARG A 9 9.82 -29.22 -0.03
N ALA A 10 9.80 -29.72 1.19
CA ALA A 10 10.92 -29.58 2.12
C ALA A 10 12.19 -30.30 1.63
N ALA A 11 12.05 -31.46 0.98
CA ALA A 11 13.17 -32.14 0.35
C ALA A 11 13.81 -31.29 -0.77
N GLN A 12 13.01 -30.56 -1.55
CA GLN A 12 13.52 -29.61 -2.55
C GLN A 12 14.25 -28.45 -1.87
N LEU A 13 13.66 -27.85 -0.84
CA LEU A 13 14.24 -26.74 -0.09
C LEU A 13 15.56 -27.13 0.57
N LYS A 14 15.64 -28.33 1.14
CA LYS A 14 16.88 -28.88 1.72
C LYS A 14 18.00 -28.98 0.68
N LYS A 15 17.69 -29.45 -0.52
CA LYS A 15 18.68 -29.53 -1.61
C LYS A 15 19.20 -28.15 -2.04
N GLN A 16 18.34 -27.13 -1.99
CA GLN A 16 18.67 -25.77 -2.43
C GLN A 16 19.36 -24.93 -1.35
N LEU A 17 18.90 -25.04 -0.10
CA LEU A 17 19.22 -24.10 0.98
C LEU A 17 19.88 -24.77 2.19
N GLY A 18 19.99 -26.10 2.20
CA GLY A 18 20.36 -26.86 3.38
C GLY A 18 19.34 -26.73 4.52
N GLY A 19 19.77 -27.03 5.74
CA GLY A 19 18.95 -26.94 6.95
C GLY A 19 18.22 -28.25 7.32
N LYS A 20 17.53 -28.21 8.46
CA LYS A 20 16.83 -29.35 9.08
C LYS A 20 15.34 -29.07 9.33
N ILE A 21 14.98 -27.83 9.63
CA ILE A 21 13.61 -27.42 9.94
C ILE A 21 13.13 -26.48 8.85
N PHE A 22 11.98 -26.79 8.25
CA PHE A 22 11.41 -26.04 7.15
C PHE A 22 10.01 -25.57 7.53
N ALA A 23 9.78 -24.28 7.39
CA ALA A 23 8.46 -23.67 7.54
C ALA A 23 8.13 -22.84 6.31
N PHE A 24 6.94 -23.06 5.73
CA PHE A 24 6.49 -22.35 4.53
C PHE A 24 4.96 -22.34 4.43
N PRO A 25 4.35 -21.34 3.79
CA PRO A 25 2.90 -21.24 3.67
C PRO A 25 2.33 -22.40 2.85
N VAL A 26 1.15 -22.88 3.25
CA VAL A 26 0.41 -23.96 2.57
C VAL A 26 -0.14 -23.49 1.20
N ASN A 27 -0.33 -22.19 1.03
CA ASN A 27 -0.74 -21.54 -0.20
C ASN A 27 0.13 -20.28 -0.42
N GLU A 28 1.02 -20.35 -1.39
CA GLU A 28 1.99 -19.28 -1.69
C GLU A 28 1.31 -17.98 -2.11
N ALA A 29 0.16 -18.06 -2.78
CA ALA A 29 -0.58 -16.91 -3.28
C ALA A 29 -1.51 -16.26 -2.24
N ASP A 30 -1.74 -16.92 -1.10
CA ASP A 30 -2.61 -16.38 -0.05
C ASP A 30 -1.77 -15.65 1.02
N PRO A 31 -1.89 -14.32 1.16
CA PRO A 31 -1.15 -13.55 2.16
C PRO A 31 -1.41 -14.00 3.60
N PHE A 32 -2.55 -14.63 3.88
CA PHE A 32 -2.94 -15.12 5.20
C PHE A 32 -2.75 -16.63 5.36
N SER A 33 -2.02 -17.24 4.42
CA SER A 33 -1.82 -18.68 4.45
C SER A 33 -1.16 -19.11 5.75
N LYS A 34 -1.75 -20.13 6.37
CA LYS A 34 -1.10 -20.85 7.46
C LYS A 34 0.14 -21.57 6.92
N TYR A 35 1.10 -21.75 7.80
CA TYR A 35 2.38 -22.38 7.51
C TYR A 35 2.34 -23.85 7.86
N ALA A 36 2.90 -24.67 6.97
CA ALA A 36 3.32 -26.01 7.30
C ALA A 36 4.69 -25.95 7.95
N ILE A 37 4.97 -26.86 8.88
CA ILE A 37 6.29 -27.06 9.46
C ILE A 37 6.67 -28.53 9.36
N THR A 38 7.89 -28.78 8.91
CA THR A 38 8.42 -30.14 8.76
C THR A 38 9.89 -30.18 9.09
N MET A 39 10.32 -31.29 9.67
CA MET A 39 11.69 -31.50 10.13
C MET A 39 12.28 -32.72 9.45
N ASP A 40 13.50 -32.58 8.95
CA ASP A 40 14.32 -33.67 8.45
C ASP A 40 14.94 -34.44 9.62
N LEU A 41 14.63 -35.73 9.69
CA LEU A 41 15.17 -36.66 10.69
C LEU A 41 16.45 -37.36 10.21
N GLY A 42 16.93 -37.06 9.00
CA GLY A 42 18.04 -37.74 8.36
C GLY A 42 17.60 -38.91 7.47
N GLY A 43 18.50 -39.39 6.61
CA GLY A 43 18.21 -40.51 5.68
C GLY A 43 17.14 -40.23 4.62
N GLY A 44 16.70 -38.97 4.46
CA GLY A 44 15.58 -38.61 3.59
C GLY A 44 14.20 -38.74 4.26
N HIS A 45 14.15 -38.99 5.56
CA HIS A 45 12.92 -39.05 6.33
C HIS A 45 12.53 -37.66 6.86
N PHE A 46 11.28 -37.28 6.63
CA PHE A 46 10.70 -36.03 7.13
C PHE A 46 9.58 -36.33 8.13
N LYS A 47 9.38 -35.42 9.08
CA LYS A 47 8.25 -35.44 10.00
C LYS A 47 7.53 -34.09 9.94
N THR A 48 6.35 -34.12 9.36
CA THR A 48 5.49 -32.95 9.19
C THR A 48 4.49 -32.83 10.33
N TYR A 49 4.27 -31.61 10.83
CA TYR A 49 3.19 -31.37 11.78
C TYR A 49 1.82 -31.45 11.08
N PRO A 50 0.82 -32.10 11.70
CA PRO A 50 -0.41 -32.47 11.02
C PRO A 50 -1.34 -31.28 10.72
N LYS A 51 -1.20 -30.16 11.45
CA LYS A 51 -2.05 -28.98 11.31
C LYS A 51 -1.22 -27.76 10.90
N PRO A 52 -1.64 -27.03 9.85
CA PRO A 52 -1.04 -25.74 9.52
C PRO A 52 -1.22 -24.72 10.66
N MET A 53 -0.21 -23.90 10.87
CA MET A 53 -0.07 -22.98 11.99
C MET A 53 0.06 -21.53 11.51
N THR A 54 -0.29 -20.57 12.36
CA THR A 54 0.01 -19.15 12.16
C THR A 54 1.51 -18.87 12.32
N ILE A 55 1.98 -17.70 11.88
CA ILE A 55 3.39 -17.28 12.03
C ILE A 55 3.87 -17.38 13.49
N ASN A 56 3.02 -16.95 14.45
CA ASN A 56 3.36 -16.95 15.87
C ASN A 56 3.47 -18.38 16.42
N GLU A 57 2.53 -19.24 16.05
CA GLU A 57 2.53 -20.66 16.43
C GLU A 57 3.75 -21.39 15.83
N VAL A 58 4.12 -21.08 14.57
CA VAL A 58 5.32 -21.65 13.95
C VAL A 58 6.59 -21.17 14.65
N ALA A 59 6.71 -19.88 14.97
CA ALA A 59 7.89 -19.37 15.67
C ALA A 59 8.07 -20.05 17.04
N ALA A 60 6.99 -20.22 17.79
CA ALA A 60 7.00 -20.96 19.05
C ALA A 60 7.39 -22.43 18.84
N CYS A 61 6.84 -23.09 17.81
CA CYS A 61 7.15 -24.48 17.49
C CYS A 61 8.63 -24.66 17.08
N ILE A 62 9.18 -23.77 16.25
CA ILE A 62 10.60 -23.79 15.87
C ILE A 62 11.50 -23.64 17.08
N LYS A 63 11.15 -22.73 18.00
CA LYS A 63 11.90 -22.56 19.25
C LYS A 63 11.95 -23.89 20.04
N MET A 64 10.79 -24.54 20.23
CA MET A 64 10.72 -25.83 20.91
C MET A 64 11.52 -26.93 20.20
N LEU A 65 11.48 -26.98 18.86
CA LEU A 65 12.24 -27.96 18.08
C LEU A 65 13.76 -27.76 18.24
N LEU A 66 14.23 -26.51 18.22
CA LEU A 66 15.64 -26.20 18.44
C LEU A 66 16.09 -26.52 19.86
N GLU A 67 15.24 -26.27 20.87
CA GLU A 67 15.51 -26.63 22.26
C GLU A 67 15.61 -28.17 22.41
N GLY A 68 14.64 -28.91 21.88
CA GLY A 68 14.68 -30.37 21.91
C GLY A 68 15.89 -30.98 21.18
N LEU A 69 16.29 -30.41 20.04
CA LEU A 69 17.51 -30.85 19.35
C LEU A 69 18.77 -30.64 20.21
N LYS A 70 18.86 -29.52 20.94
CA LYS A 70 19.98 -29.25 21.84
C LYS A 70 20.02 -30.19 23.04
N GLU A 71 18.86 -30.54 23.59
CA GLU A 71 18.74 -31.53 24.68
C GLU A 71 19.24 -32.92 24.24
N GLU A 72 18.98 -33.30 22.99
CA GLU A 72 19.47 -34.52 22.34
C GLU A 72 20.95 -34.42 21.89
N GLY A 73 21.67 -33.35 22.27
CA GLY A 73 23.08 -33.14 21.92
C GLY A 73 23.33 -32.74 20.47
N VAL A 74 22.29 -32.42 19.70
CA VAL A 74 22.41 -31.92 18.34
C VAL A 74 22.70 -30.42 18.38
N ASN A 75 23.87 -30.03 17.87
CA ASN A 75 24.23 -28.62 17.72
C ASN A 75 23.43 -27.97 16.58
N ALA A 76 22.18 -27.62 16.87
CA ALA A 76 21.28 -26.93 15.95
C ALA A 76 21.07 -25.47 16.38
N ASP A 77 21.05 -24.57 15.40
CA ASP A 77 20.66 -23.17 15.61
C ASP A 77 19.81 -22.63 14.48
N TYR A 78 19.16 -21.50 14.76
CA TYR A 78 18.21 -20.90 13.84
C TYR A 78 18.83 -20.57 12.48
N SER A 79 20.03 -19.98 12.45
CA SER A 79 20.64 -19.50 11.22
C SER A 79 21.03 -20.64 10.29
N ARG A 80 21.58 -21.72 10.84
CA ARG A 80 22.07 -22.86 10.05
C ARG A 80 20.96 -23.85 9.70
N ASP A 81 20.04 -24.11 10.63
CA ASP A 81 19.14 -25.25 10.56
C ASP A 81 17.69 -24.90 10.22
N VAL A 82 17.27 -23.64 10.35
CA VAL A 82 15.90 -23.22 10.07
C VAL A 82 15.79 -22.53 8.71
N ARG A 83 14.83 -22.98 7.90
CA ARG A 83 14.42 -22.33 6.67
C ARG A 83 12.96 -21.91 6.80
N PHE A 84 12.76 -20.68 7.25
CA PHE A 84 11.46 -20.02 7.29
C PHE A 84 11.26 -19.26 5.97
N ILE A 85 10.30 -19.69 5.16
CA ILE A 85 10.06 -19.14 3.82
C ILE A 85 8.73 -18.41 3.79
N SER A 86 8.78 -17.16 3.35
CA SER A 86 7.63 -16.35 3.00
C SER A 86 7.74 -15.96 1.53
N TYR A 87 6.62 -15.90 0.81
CA TYR A 87 6.57 -15.42 -0.58
C TYR A 87 6.12 -13.97 -0.62
N GLN A 88 6.18 -13.37 -1.81
CA GLN A 88 5.82 -11.97 -2.01
C GLN A 88 4.42 -11.65 -1.46
N ALA A 89 3.45 -12.56 -1.59
CA ALA A 89 2.10 -12.35 -1.06
C ALA A 89 2.09 -12.14 0.46
N GLN A 90 2.82 -12.95 1.23
CA GLN A 90 2.90 -12.81 2.69
C GLN A 90 3.74 -11.58 3.09
N MET A 91 4.77 -11.23 2.31
CA MET A 91 5.59 -10.03 2.55
C MET A 91 4.84 -8.73 2.23
N ASP A 92 3.96 -8.76 1.22
CA ASP A 92 3.20 -7.61 0.74
C ASP A 92 2.02 -7.22 1.63
N ALA A 93 1.50 -8.18 2.39
CA ALA A 93 0.32 -8.02 3.20
C ALA A 93 0.37 -8.96 4.42
N PRO A 94 1.39 -8.86 5.29
CA PRO A 94 1.57 -9.76 6.43
C PRO A 94 0.46 -9.61 7.48
N ASP A 95 -0.32 -8.53 7.40
CA ASP A 95 -1.45 -8.25 8.27
C ASP A 95 -2.61 -7.58 7.50
N VAL A 96 -3.84 -7.77 7.99
CA VAL A 96 -5.06 -7.18 7.44
C VAL A 96 -5.01 -5.65 7.48
N THR A 97 -4.40 -5.06 8.52
CA THR A 97 -4.19 -3.61 8.65
C THR A 97 -3.23 -3.11 7.59
N MET A 98 -2.10 -3.80 7.36
CA MET A 98 -1.16 -3.45 6.29
C MET A 98 -1.76 -3.62 4.90
N ARG A 99 -2.57 -4.66 4.67
CA ARG A 99 -3.34 -4.80 3.41
C ARG A 99 -4.36 -3.68 3.24
N ARG A 100 -5.07 -3.31 4.32
CA ARG A 100 -5.99 -2.18 4.31
C ARG A 100 -5.23 -0.92 3.97
N LEU A 101 -4.11 -0.64 4.62
CA LEU A 101 -3.19 0.46 4.28
C LEU A 101 -2.66 0.39 2.85
N LYS A 102 -2.37 -0.79 2.30
CA LYS A 102 -1.96 -0.95 0.89
C LYS A 102 -3.13 -0.72 -0.08
N LYS A 103 -4.37 -1.05 0.32
CA LYS A 103 -5.60 -0.75 -0.43
C LYS A 103 -6.10 0.69 -0.25
N SER A 104 -5.81 1.33 0.89
CA SER A 104 -6.09 2.75 1.16
C SER A 104 -4.96 3.66 0.71
N ASN A 105 -3.76 3.11 0.47
CA ASN A 105 -2.77 3.67 -0.43
C ASN A 105 -3.34 3.57 -1.83
N VAL A 106 -4.06 4.63 -2.16
CA VAL A 106 -4.39 5.14 -3.48
C VAL A 106 -3.61 4.40 -4.57
N ASP A 107 -4.27 3.53 -5.34
CA ASP A 107 -3.69 2.85 -6.53
C ASP A 107 -3.10 3.86 -7.56
N LYS A 108 -3.32 5.16 -7.34
CA LYS A 108 -2.68 6.27 -8.02
C LYS A 108 -2.04 7.20 -7.00
N PRO A 109 -0.82 7.70 -7.20
CA PRO A 109 -0.27 8.74 -6.33
C PRO A 109 -1.25 9.94 -6.24
N LEU A 110 -1.27 10.64 -5.09
CA LEU A 110 -2.14 11.82 -4.90
C LEU A 110 -1.96 12.84 -6.04
N MET A 111 -0.71 12.96 -6.51
CA MET A 111 -0.30 13.71 -7.70
C MET A 111 0.32 12.76 -8.73
N GLU A 112 -0.20 12.76 -9.94
CA GLU A 112 0.31 11.96 -11.05
C GLU A 112 1.47 12.69 -11.76
N SER A 113 2.66 12.08 -11.81
CA SER A 113 3.81 12.64 -12.53
C SER A 113 3.53 12.73 -14.03
N GLY A 114 3.88 13.84 -14.65
CA GLY A 114 3.61 14.14 -16.06
C GLY A 114 2.18 14.60 -16.35
N VAL A 115 1.28 14.59 -15.36
CA VAL A 115 -0.11 15.06 -15.52
C VAL A 115 -0.47 16.15 -14.52
N ASP A 116 -0.20 15.93 -13.23
CA ASP A 116 -0.45 16.91 -12.16
C ASP A 116 0.79 17.72 -11.81
N VAL A 117 1.97 17.10 -11.90
CA VAL A 117 3.27 17.70 -11.61
C VAL A 117 4.30 17.35 -12.66
N MET A 118 5.19 18.28 -12.98
CA MET A 118 6.31 18.07 -13.90
C MET A 118 7.54 18.86 -13.43
N PRO A 119 8.77 18.40 -13.72
CA PRO A 119 9.98 19.18 -13.40
C PRO A 119 9.95 20.55 -14.07
N HIS A 120 10.50 21.57 -13.40
CA HIS A 120 10.69 22.87 -14.02
C HIS A 120 11.75 22.77 -15.14
N PRO A 121 11.50 23.32 -16.34
CA PRO A 121 12.43 23.23 -17.46
C PRO A 121 13.82 23.79 -17.14
N ASP A 122 13.86 24.92 -16.41
CA ASP A 122 15.09 25.63 -16.06
C ASP A 122 15.69 25.21 -14.70
N ASP A 123 14.96 24.46 -13.88
CA ASP A 123 15.41 24.01 -12.54
C ASP A 123 14.77 22.66 -12.17
N PRO A 124 15.33 21.53 -12.64
CA PRO A 124 14.72 20.21 -12.48
C PRO A 124 14.52 19.73 -11.02
N GLU A 125 15.14 20.39 -10.04
CA GLU A 125 14.94 20.12 -8.61
C GLU A 125 13.61 20.73 -8.10
N THR A 126 13.01 21.65 -8.86
CA THR A 126 11.70 22.24 -8.57
C THR A 126 10.61 21.62 -9.44
N MET A 127 9.41 21.51 -8.86
CA MET A 127 8.24 20.94 -9.52
C MET A 127 7.24 22.03 -9.88
N LEU A 128 6.78 22.02 -11.13
CA LEU A 128 5.66 22.81 -11.61
C LEU A 128 4.36 22.01 -11.49
N PHE A 129 3.30 22.68 -11.07
CA PHE A 129 1.96 22.10 -11.10
C PHE A 129 1.28 22.39 -12.43
N SER A 130 0.61 21.39 -12.99
CA SER A 130 -0.40 21.61 -14.03
C SER A 130 -1.65 22.26 -13.42
N ALA A 131 -2.57 22.72 -14.27
CA ALA A 131 -3.85 23.24 -13.79
C ALA A 131 -4.64 22.21 -12.97
N ARG A 132 -4.65 20.92 -13.37
CA ARG A 132 -5.28 19.85 -12.56
C ARG A 132 -4.53 19.65 -11.24
N GLY A 133 -3.20 19.69 -11.28
CA GLY A 133 -2.35 19.63 -10.10
C GLY A 133 -2.62 20.77 -9.10
N ILE A 134 -2.81 22.00 -9.57
CA ILE A 134 -3.15 23.16 -8.74
C ILE A 134 -4.49 22.93 -8.02
N VAL A 135 -5.51 22.41 -8.72
CA VAL A 135 -6.81 22.12 -8.09
C VAL A 135 -6.68 21.03 -7.03
N LYS A 136 -5.94 19.94 -7.32
CA LYS A 136 -5.67 18.87 -6.35
C LYS A 136 -4.93 19.39 -5.12
N PHE A 137 -3.85 20.16 -5.33
CA PHE A 137 -3.05 20.74 -4.27
C PHE A 137 -3.91 21.65 -3.37
N SER A 138 -4.64 22.57 -3.99
CA SER A 138 -5.49 23.52 -3.29
C SER A 138 -6.62 22.84 -2.50
N LEU A 139 -7.14 21.73 -3.02
CA LEU A 139 -8.13 20.93 -2.31
C LEU A 139 -7.54 20.25 -1.08
N LEU A 140 -6.36 19.65 -1.21
CA LEU A 140 -5.67 19.04 -0.07
C LEU A 140 -5.35 20.09 1.00
N GLU A 141 -4.84 21.25 0.58
CA GLU A 141 -4.61 22.41 1.44
C GLU A 141 -5.90 22.86 2.16
N MET A 142 -7.04 22.93 1.46
CA MET A 142 -8.33 23.25 2.09
C MET A 142 -8.73 22.21 3.14
N LEU A 143 -8.58 20.92 2.85
CA LEU A 143 -8.92 19.84 3.77
C LEU A 143 -7.99 19.83 5.00
N ASP A 144 -6.73 20.24 4.81
CA ASP A 144 -5.74 20.46 5.87
C ASP A 144 -5.90 21.85 6.54
N LYS A 145 -7.02 22.53 6.28
CA LYS A 145 -7.44 23.81 6.89
C LYS A 145 -6.55 25.02 6.54
N ASN A 146 -5.78 24.96 5.45
CA ASN A 146 -5.06 26.13 4.95
C ASN A 146 -6.02 27.15 4.30
N PRO A 147 -6.04 28.41 4.76
CA PRO A 147 -6.89 29.45 4.18
C PRO A 147 -6.65 29.71 2.69
N LYS A 148 -5.42 29.55 2.19
CA LYS A 148 -5.11 29.74 0.77
C LYS A 148 -5.81 28.69 -0.10
N GLY A 149 -5.72 27.43 0.31
CA GLY A 149 -6.44 26.33 -0.34
C GLY A 149 -7.96 26.55 -0.30
N ALA A 150 -8.50 26.99 0.85
CA ALA A 150 -9.93 27.29 0.97
C ALA A 150 -10.38 28.40 0.02
N ARG A 151 -9.65 29.52 -0.08
CA ARG A 151 -9.97 30.61 -1.02
C ARG A 151 -9.95 30.14 -2.47
N PHE A 152 -8.96 29.32 -2.83
CA PHE A 152 -8.88 28.74 -4.18
C PHE A 152 -10.07 27.85 -4.49
N MET A 153 -10.37 26.92 -3.58
CA MET A 153 -11.47 25.99 -3.79
C MET A 153 -12.82 26.70 -3.83
N ASP A 154 -12.98 27.82 -3.15
CA ASP A 154 -14.20 28.62 -3.21
C ASP A 154 -14.49 29.16 -4.61
N GLU A 155 -13.47 29.66 -5.30
CA GLU A 155 -13.59 30.09 -6.70
C GLU A 155 -13.80 28.90 -7.63
N TYR A 156 -13.11 27.78 -7.39
CA TYR A 156 -13.32 26.56 -8.17
C TYR A 156 -14.76 26.02 -8.01
N PHE A 157 -15.33 26.05 -6.81
CA PHE A 157 -16.71 25.64 -6.58
C PHE A 157 -17.72 26.57 -7.25
N LYS A 158 -17.45 27.89 -7.31
CA LYS A 158 -18.26 28.83 -8.10
C LYS A 158 -18.19 28.50 -9.59
N LEU A 159 -17.00 28.20 -10.11
CA LEU A 159 -16.81 27.79 -11.49
C LEU A 159 -17.62 26.53 -11.81
N LEU A 160 -17.56 25.49 -10.98
CA LEU A 160 -18.36 24.27 -11.15
C LEU A 160 -19.87 24.53 -11.10
N ALA A 161 -20.32 25.40 -10.18
CA ALA A 161 -21.74 25.78 -10.09
C ALA A 161 -22.21 26.49 -11.37
N LEU A 162 -21.41 27.41 -11.93
CA LEU A 162 -21.68 28.08 -13.21
C LEU A 162 -21.74 27.09 -14.37
N ARG A 163 -20.90 26.05 -14.33
CA ARG A 163 -20.86 24.96 -15.33
C ARG A 163 -21.93 23.88 -15.12
N ARG A 164 -23.00 24.20 -14.38
CA ARG A 164 -24.16 23.33 -14.13
C ARG A 164 -23.79 21.98 -13.50
N TYR A 165 -22.88 21.97 -12.53
CA TYR A 165 -22.60 20.80 -11.69
C TYR A 165 -23.86 20.22 -11.01
N GLY A 166 -24.90 21.05 -10.83
CA GLY A 166 -26.18 20.67 -10.22
C GLY A 166 -26.27 20.96 -8.73
N LYS A 167 -25.25 21.62 -8.15
CA LYS A 167 -25.25 22.12 -6.76
C LYS A 167 -24.68 23.53 -6.70
N THR A 168 -25.06 24.29 -5.68
CA THR A 168 -24.45 25.60 -5.38
C THR A 168 -23.04 25.41 -4.84
N ALA A 169 -22.18 26.44 -4.93
CA ALA A 169 -20.81 26.38 -4.41
C ALA A 169 -20.74 25.96 -2.93
N ALA A 170 -21.68 26.45 -2.11
CA ALA A 170 -21.78 26.08 -0.70
C ALA A 170 -22.12 24.59 -0.49
N ALA A 171 -23.03 24.04 -1.29
CA ALA A 171 -23.40 22.63 -1.25
C ALA A 171 -22.27 21.73 -1.75
N ILE A 172 -21.52 22.16 -2.78
CA ILE A 172 -20.30 21.46 -3.25
C ILE A 172 -19.26 21.44 -2.13
N ARG A 173 -19.02 22.57 -1.46
CA ARG A 173 -18.07 22.63 -0.33
C ARG A 173 -18.44 21.64 0.77
N GLN A 174 -19.73 21.54 1.14
CA GLN A 174 -20.17 20.57 2.16
C GLN A 174 -20.01 19.12 1.70
N GLU A 175 -20.27 18.83 0.43
CA GLU A 175 -20.05 17.51 -0.17
C GLU A 175 -18.59 17.10 -0.02
N VAL A 176 -17.67 17.97 -0.46
CA VAL A 176 -16.23 17.70 -0.47
C VAL A 176 -15.65 17.58 0.95
N ARG A 177 -16.12 18.38 1.91
CA ARG A 177 -15.68 18.29 3.33
C ARG A 177 -15.99 16.95 4.01
N ARG A 178 -16.94 16.18 3.47
CA ARG A 178 -17.30 14.85 4.00
C ARG A 178 -16.50 13.71 3.34
N MET A 179 -15.68 14.03 2.34
CA MET A 179 -14.87 13.05 1.61
C MET A 179 -13.55 12.79 2.35
N SER A 180 -13.07 11.56 2.29
CA SER A 180 -11.67 11.24 2.54
C SER A 180 -10.76 11.90 1.50
N LYS A 181 -9.46 12.08 1.80
CA LYS A 181 -8.49 12.67 0.83
C LYS A 181 -8.51 11.93 -0.51
N SER A 182 -8.57 10.59 -0.50
CA SER A 182 -8.60 9.78 -1.71
C SER A 182 -9.89 9.96 -2.53
N GLU A 183 -11.04 10.13 -1.88
CA GLU A 183 -12.30 10.44 -2.57
C GLU A 183 -12.29 11.84 -3.16
N ALA A 184 -11.73 12.81 -2.42
CA ALA A 184 -11.58 14.20 -2.83
C ALA A 184 -10.69 14.34 -4.08
N ILE A 185 -9.57 13.59 -4.16
CA ILE A 185 -8.72 13.55 -5.35
C ILE A 185 -9.46 13.00 -6.56
N ARG A 186 -10.15 11.87 -6.43
CA ARG A 186 -10.98 11.31 -7.52
C ARG A 186 -12.11 12.26 -7.92
N TRP A 187 -12.64 13.03 -6.98
CA TRP A 187 -13.64 14.04 -7.27
C TRP A 187 -13.05 15.19 -8.11
N VAL A 188 -11.82 15.64 -7.84
CA VAL A 188 -11.13 16.63 -8.69
C VAL A 188 -10.91 16.07 -10.09
N GLU A 189 -10.40 14.85 -10.22
CA GLU A 189 -10.14 14.24 -11.53
C GLU A 189 -11.40 14.24 -12.40
N ARG A 190 -12.53 13.77 -11.86
CA ARG A 190 -13.82 13.75 -12.58
C ARG A 190 -14.36 15.14 -12.87
N THR A 191 -14.26 16.08 -11.93
CA THR A 191 -14.82 17.42 -12.13
C THR A 191 -13.97 18.26 -13.08
N TYR A 192 -12.65 18.12 -13.01
CA TYR A 192 -11.73 18.76 -13.92
C TYR A 192 -11.99 18.31 -15.35
N GLU A 193 -11.97 17.00 -15.60
CA GLU A 193 -12.21 16.43 -16.92
C GLU A 193 -13.57 16.81 -17.51
N ARG A 194 -14.61 16.85 -16.68
CA ARG A 194 -15.98 17.09 -17.14
C ARG A 194 -16.34 18.57 -17.34
N TYR A 195 -15.83 19.46 -16.50
CA TYR A 195 -16.31 20.84 -16.42
C TYR A 195 -15.26 21.88 -16.81
N ILE A 196 -13.98 21.51 -16.89
CA ILE A 196 -12.89 22.42 -17.23
C ILE A 196 -12.42 22.10 -18.62
N SER A 197 -12.60 23.06 -19.54
CA SER A 197 -12.23 22.89 -20.95
C SER A 197 -10.92 23.62 -21.29
N ASP A 198 -10.54 24.60 -20.46
CA ASP A 198 -9.32 25.39 -20.65
C ASP A 198 -8.58 25.54 -19.31
N SER A 199 -7.32 25.09 -19.28
CA SER A 199 -6.43 25.24 -18.14
C SER A 199 -6.27 26.69 -17.69
N GLN A 200 -6.51 27.66 -18.56
CA GLN A 200 -6.40 29.08 -18.22
C GLN A 200 -7.48 29.56 -17.24
N GLU A 201 -8.63 28.87 -17.17
CA GLU A 201 -9.64 29.15 -16.16
C GLU A 201 -9.09 28.96 -14.74
N ILE A 202 -8.26 27.93 -14.55
CA ILE A 202 -7.60 27.64 -13.28
C ILE A 202 -6.53 28.68 -12.97
N MET A 203 -5.72 29.04 -13.97
CA MET A 203 -4.69 30.07 -13.79
C MET A 203 -5.29 31.44 -13.48
N ASN A 204 -6.48 31.76 -14.01
CA ASN A 204 -7.20 32.97 -13.66
C ASN A 204 -7.63 32.97 -12.19
N ILE A 205 -8.04 31.81 -11.63
CA ILE A 205 -8.31 31.68 -10.19
C ILE A 205 -7.03 31.91 -9.39
N VAL A 206 -5.89 31.32 -9.80
CA VAL A 206 -4.59 31.55 -9.14
C VAL A 206 -4.24 33.03 -9.12
N ARG A 207 -4.38 33.73 -10.25
CA ARG A 207 -4.09 35.16 -10.37
C ARG A 207 -5.03 36.02 -9.53
N LEU A 208 -6.32 35.68 -9.49
CA LEU A 208 -7.30 36.38 -8.66
C LEU A 208 -6.94 36.33 -7.18
N ILE A 209 -6.41 35.19 -6.72
CA ILE A 209 -6.04 34.98 -5.32
C ILE A 209 -4.65 35.50 -5.01
N GLY A 210 -3.70 35.39 -5.96
CA GLY A 210 -2.36 35.94 -5.84
C GLY A 210 -2.28 37.46 -5.97
N GLY A 211 -3.25 38.08 -6.67
CA GLY A 211 -3.39 39.53 -6.82
C GLY A 211 -4.16 40.22 -5.69
N ALA A 212 -4.77 39.45 -4.77
CA ALA A 212 -5.24 39.95 -3.49
C ALA A 212 -4.04 39.95 -2.52
N SER A 213 -3.20 40.98 -2.64
CA SER A 213 -1.91 41.12 -1.98
C SER A 213 -1.90 40.80 -0.49
N LEU A 214 -0.76 40.25 -0.05
CA LEU A 214 -0.20 40.43 1.28
C LEU A 214 -0.17 41.92 1.66
#